data_AF-A0A518AWP0-F1
#
_entry.id   AF-A0A518AWP0-F1
#
_cell.length_a   1.000
_cell.length_b   1.000
_cell.length_c   1.000
_cell.angle_alpha   90.00
_cell.angle_beta   90.00
_cell.angle_gamma   90.00
#
_symmetry.space_group_name_H-M   'P 1'
#
loop_
_entity.id
_entity.type
_entity.pdbx_description
1 polymer ?
#
loop_
_entity_poly.entity_id
_entity_poly.type
_entity_poly.pdbx_seq_one_letter_code
_entity_poly.pdbx_strand_id
1 'polypeptide(L)'
;MQLQELLEVAGLLASNARWLANEQPSLDEQSIVDYWVASRCRFDRWGYDLRTYAKAAEKSDSRPLTPRLYRLASEIEVSEVLARTLAALGYAHDTAAGRQDTAPITTNILAGHRDITKRLNGLIANRDDTAFRDVVRFRDLRSKLRSLTDELVACYLPFAQVAPFAHDPRQVVKHGQRAASRVARGGESADWSTLRGTIATFRNLCNEYGPNNEENHRVAAAAMGFFAPELFDSYGLLRSTWLRRLERVEGETSVLLDEWMATEVSANPQPVNRIAEL
;
A
#
# COMPACT_ATOMS: atom_id res chain seq x y z
N MET A 1 14.76 -5.91 -9.59
CA MET A 1 13.87 -4.90 -9.04
C MET A 1 14.64 -3.65 -8.66
N GLN A 2 14.29 -2.54 -9.29
CA GLN A 2 14.70 -1.21 -8.85
C GLN A 2 13.90 -0.82 -7.59
N LEU A 3 14.50 -0.04 -6.70
CA LEU A 3 13.78 0.43 -5.50
C LEU A 3 12.54 1.26 -5.84
N GLN A 4 12.58 1.99 -6.96
CA GLN A 4 11.42 2.73 -7.45
C GLN A 4 10.18 1.84 -7.67
N GLU A 5 10.36 0.59 -8.11
CA GLU A 5 9.23 -0.32 -8.37
C GLU A 5 8.45 -0.64 -7.08
N LEU A 6 9.10 -0.66 -5.91
CA LEU A 6 8.38 -0.76 -4.61
C LEU A 6 7.49 0.45 -4.34
N LEU A 7 7.95 1.65 -4.70
CA LEU A 7 7.15 2.87 -4.57
C LEU A 7 5.98 2.86 -5.54
N GLU A 8 6.17 2.31 -6.74
CA GLU A 8 5.11 2.15 -7.73
C GLU A 8 4.03 1.18 -7.22
N VAL A 9 4.41 0.04 -6.63
CA VAL A 9 3.45 -0.87 -5.97
C VAL A 9 2.70 -0.17 -4.84
N ALA A 10 3.39 0.57 -3.97
CA ALA A 10 2.74 1.32 -2.88
C ALA A 10 1.77 2.39 -3.43
N GLY A 11 2.15 3.08 -4.50
CA GLY A 11 1.30 4.06 -5.16
C GLY A 11 0.07 3.43 -5.83
N LEU A 12 0.23 2.26 -6.46
CA LEU A 12 -0.89 1.51 -7.07
C LEU A 12 -1.90 1.08 -6.03
N LEU A 13 -1.44 0.56 -4.88
CA LEU A 13 -2.30 0.22 -3.75
C LEU A 13 -3.08 1.47 -3.28
N ALA A 14 -2.37 2.57 -3.01
CA ALA A 14 -3.01 3.80 -2.54
C ALA A 14 -4.00 4.42 -3.56
N SER A 15 -3.71 4.34 -4.87
CA SER A 15 -4.61 4.85 -5.91
C SER A 15 -5.88 4.03 -6.08
N ASN A 16 -5.89 2.79 -5.59
CA ASN A 16 -7.05 1.89 -5.61
C ASN A 16 -7.62 1.67 -4.19
N ALA A 17 -7.33 2.59 -3.26
CA ALA A 17 -7.68 2.44 -1.85
C ALA A 17 -9.18 2.21 -1.63
N ARG A 18 -10.06 2.84 -2.43
CA ARG A 18 -11.50 2.64 -2.26
C ARG A 18 -11.90 1.21 -2.53
N TRP A 19 -11.45 0.68 -3.66
CA TRP A 19 -11.81 -0.67 -4.03
C TRP A 19 -11.19 -1.69 -3.08
N LEU A 20 -9.88 -1.57 -2.81
CA LEU A 20 -9.16 -2.50 -1.93
C LEU A 20 -9.69 -2.47 -0.50
N ALA A 21 -10.07 -1.31 0.03
CA ALA A 21 -10.50 -1.19 1.42
C ALA A 21 -12.00 -1.43 1.62
N ASN A 22 -12.86 -1.16 0.63
CA ASN A 22 -14.30 -1.10 0.86
C ASN A 22 -15.15 -1.89 -0.15
N GLU A 23 -14.65 -2.16 -1.36
CA GLU A 23 -15.45 -2.84 -2.40
C GLU A 23 -15.00 -4.28 -2.67
N GLN A 24 -13.76 -4.61 -2.30
CA GLN A 24 -13.26 -5.96 -2.40
C GLN A 24 -13.83 -6.82 -1.25
N PRO A 25 -14.50 -7.95 -1.55
CA PRO A 25 -15.14 -8.77 -0.53
C PRO A 25 -14.12 -9.53 0.35
N SER A 26 -12.96 -9.89 -0.20
CA SER A 26 -11.88 -10.55 0.53
C SER A 26 -10.54 -10.34 -0.15
N LEU A 27 -9.49 -10.16 0.66
CA LEU A 27 -8.11 -10.29 0.21
C LEU A 27 -7.75 -11.78 0.11
N ASP A 28 -6.87 -12.12 -0.82
CA ASP A 28 -6.36 -13.48 -0.96
C ASP A 28 -5.49 -13.86 0.25
N GLU A 29 -5.89 -14.91 0.97
CA GLU A 29 -5.22 -15.36 2.19
C GLU A 29 -3.78 -15.82 1.89
N GLN A 30 -3.56 -16.46 0.75
CA GLN A 30 -2.22 -16.91 0.36
C GLN A 30 -1.28 -15.72 0.16
N SER A 31 -1.74 -14.65 -0.48
CA SER A 31 -0.96 -13.42 -0.67
C SER A 31 -0.59 -12.74 0.64
N ILE A 32 -1.45 -12.78 1.65
CA ILE A 32 -1.14 -12.27 3.00
C ILE A 32 -0.03 -13.11 3.65
N VAL A 33 -0.13 -14.44 3.56
CA VAL A 33 0.89 -15.37 4.07
C VAL A 33 2.23 -15.17 3.35
N ASP A 34 2.21 -15.09 2.03
CA ASP A 34 3.40 -14.88 1.20
C ASP A 34 4.07 -13.55 1.52
N TYR A 35 3.27 -12.49 1.76
CA TYR A 35 3.79 -11.20 2.18
C TYR A 35 4.50 -11.30 3.53
N TRP A 36 3.90 -11.99 4.51
CA TRP A 36 4.53 -12.23 5.80
C TRP A 36 5.85 -13.02 5.69
N VAL A 37 5.86 -14.13 4.95
CA VAL A 37 7.07 -14.96 4.73
C VAL A 37 8.17 -14.12 4.07
N ALA A 38 7.83 -13.41 2.98
CA ALA A 38 8.79 -12.61 2.23
C ALA A 38 9.37 -11.47 3.09
N SER A 39 8.54 -10.79 3.89
CA SER A 39 8.99 -9.78 4.85
C SER A 39 9.91 -10.37 5.91
N ARG A 40 9.60 -11.57 6.43
CA ARG A 40 10.44 -12.21 7.45
C ARG A 40 11.83 -12.57 6.93
N CYS A 41 11.91 -13.21 5.76
CA CYS A 41 13.18 -13.51 5.12
C CYS A 41 14.02 -12.24 4.89
N ARG A 42 13.36 -11.14 4.48
CA ARG A 42 14.03 -9.85 4.29
C ARG A 42 14.57 -9.28 5.60
N PHE A 43 13.81 -9.33 6.70
CA PHE A 43 14.26 -8.86 8.00
C PHE A 43 15.49 -9.63 8.51
N ASP A 44 15.53 -10.94 8.31
CA ASP A 44 16.68 -11.76 8.69
C ASP A 44 17.93 -11.35 7.91
N ARG A 45 17.76 -11.08 6.61
CA ARG A 45 18.84 -10.63 5.72
C ARG A 45 19.36 -9.24 6.10
N TRP A 46 18.47 -8.27 6.29
CA TRP A 46 18.84 -6.95 6.80
C TRP A 46 19.48 -7.01 8.17
N GLY A 47 18.98 -7.85 9.07
CA GLY A 47 19.56 -8.06 10.39
C GLY A 47 21.00 -8.55 10.31
N TYR A 48 21.29 -9.48 9.39
CA TYR A 48 22.65 -9.94 9.13
C TYR A 48 23.55 -8.82 8.60
N ASP A 49 23.10 -8.08 7.59
CA ASP A 49 23.88 -7.00 6.99
C ASP A 49 24.16 -5.88 8.00
N LEU A 50 23.16 -5.42 8.75
CA LEU A 50 23.31 -4.36 9.75
C LEU A 50 24.27 -4.77 10.87
N ARG A 51 24.22 -6.03 11.35
CA ARG A 51 25.20 -6.55 12.32
C ARG A 51 26.62 -6.56 11.75
N THR A 52 26.77 -6.91 10.48
CA THR A 52 28.07 -6.89 9.79
C THR A 52 28.62 -5.47 9.73
N TYR A 53 27.77 -4.49 9.41
CA TYR A 53 28.14 -3.07 9.44
C TYR A 53 28.47 -2.55 10.85
N ALA A 54 27.73 -2.97 11.87
CA ALA A 54 28.00 -2.60 13.26
C ALA A 54 29.39 -3.07 13.70
N LYS A 55 29.71 -4.36 13.49
CA LYS A 55 31.03 -4.92 13.80
C LYS A 55 32.17 -4.26 13.02
N ALA A 56 31.90 -3.85 11.78
CA ALA A 56 32.89 -3.13 10.98
C ALA A 56 33.10 -1.68 11.45
N ALA A 57 32.08 -1.06 12.07
CA ALA A 57 32.16 0.28 12.66
C ALA A 57 32.93 0.27 13.99
N GLU A 58 32.78 -0.77 14.83
CA GLU A 58 33.53 -0.91 16.09
C GLU A 58 35.05 -0.91 15.92
N LYS A 59 35.56 -1.27 14.74
CA LYS A 59 36.99 -1.37 14.44
C LYS A 59 37.62 -0.08 13.91
N SER A 60 36.85 1.01 13.77
CA SER A 60 37.31 2.23 13.10
C SER A 60 36.52 3.44 13.62
N ASP A 61 37.18 4.34 14.36
CA ASP A 61 36.55 5.47 15.07
C ASP A 61 35.78 6.45 14.17
N SER A 62 36.06 6.48 12.87
CA SER A 62 35.36 7.36 11.93
C SER A 62 35.26 6.68 10.56
N ARG A 63 34.03 6.43 10.08
CA ARG A 63 33.82 5.97 8.69
C ARG A 63 32.64 6.67 8.00
N PRO A 64 32.87 7.18 6.78
CA PRO A 64 31.83 7.73 5.94
C PRO A 64 30.74 6.68 5.65
N LEU A 65 29.52 7.13 5.33
CA LEU A 65 28.47 6.24 4.85
C LEU A 65 28.96 5.55 3.57
N THR A 66 29.29 4.26 3.64
CA THR A 66 29.76 3.54 2.45
C THR A 66 28.63 3.47 1.42
N PRO A 67 28.92 3.47 0.10
CA PRO A 67 27.89 3.33 -0.93
C PRO A 67 27.00 2.09 -0.72
N ARG A 68 27.57 1.00 -0.21
CA ARG A 68 26.82 -0.22 0.10
C ARG A 68 25.84 -0.04 1.27
N LEU A 69 26.23 0.70 2.32
CA LEU A 69 25.33 1.03 3.42
C LEU A 69 24.25 2.04 2.99
N TYR A 70 24.59 3.01 2.14
CA TYR A 70 23.60 3.91 1.53
C TYR A 70 22.51 3.12 0.80
N ARG A 71 22.90 2.19 -0.08
CA ARG A 71 21.93 1.34 -0.79
C ARG A 71 21.04 0.50 0.13
N LEU A 72 21.62 -0.10 1.17
CA LEU A 72 20.85 -0.84 2.17
C LEU A 72 19.89 0.08 2.94
N ALA A 73 20.35 1.27 3.33
CA ALA A 73 19.54 2.25 4.03
C ALA A 73 18.37 2.74 3.16
N SER A 74 18.63 3.04 1.89
CA SER A 74 17.60 3.40 0.91
C SER A 74 16.59 2.26 0.69
N GLU A 75 17.05 1.01 0.60
CA GLU A 75 16.17 -0.16 0.48
C GLU A 75 15.23 -0.30 1.69
N ILE A 76 15.75 -0.13 2.91
CA ILE A 76 14.96 -0.18 4.15
C ILE A 76 13.89 0.93 4.17
N GLU A 77 14.28 2.17 3.88
CA GLU A 77 13.36 3.33 3.92
C GLU A 77 12.27 3.23 2.83
N VAL A 78 12.65 2.85 1.61
CA VAL A 78 11.69 2.65 0.52
C VAL A 78 10.71 1.53 0.85
N SER A 79 11.19 0.44 1.44
CA SER A 79 10.33 -0.67 1.83
C SER A 79 9.40 -0.32 2.99
N GLU A 80 9.81 0.58 3.90
CA GLU A 80 8.93 1.08 4.97
C GLU A 80 7.73 1.84 4.41
N VAL A 81 7.88 2.54 3.26
CA VAL A 81 6.74 3.17 2.55
C VAL A 81 5.67 2.13 2.23
N LEU A 82 6.04 1.05 1.56
CA LEU A 82 5.13 -0.03 1.20
C LEU A 82 4.50 -0.69 2.45
N ALA A 83 5.31 -0.95 3.48
CA ALA A 83 4.82 -1.57 4.71
C ALA A 83 3.78 -0.70 5.44
N ARG A 84 3.97 0.62 5.48
CA ARG A 84 3.00 1.56 6.06
C ARG A 84 1.72 1.64 5.23
N THR A 85 1.84 1.67 3.90
CA THR A 85 0.70 1.63 2.99
C THR A 85 -0.12 0.34 3.18
N LEU A 86 0.53 -0.82 3.27
CA LEU A 86 -0.14 -2.10 3.49
C LEU A 86 -0.75 -2.24 4.89
N ALA A 87 -0.12 -1.68 5.92
CA ALA A 87 -0.72 -1.61 7.26
C ALA A 87 -1.98 -0.75 7.28
N ALA A 88 -1.95 0.40 6.60
CA ALA A 88 -3.12 1.26 6.44
C ALA A 88 -4.23 0.56 5.64
N LEU A 89 -3.88 -0.13 4.55
CA LEU A 89 -4.82 -0.93 3.76
C LEU A 89 -5.45 -2.05 4.60
N GLY A 90 -4.64 -2.91 5.22
CA GLY A 90 -5.13 -4.03 6.01
C GLY A 90 -6.06 -3.59 7.13
N TYR A 91 -5.71 -2.50 7.81
CA TYR A 91 -6.57 -1.90 8.83
C TYR A 91 -7.88 -1.36 8.25
N ALA A 92 -7.83 -0.65 7.11
CA ALA A 92 -9.01 -0.10 6.47
C ALA A 92 -9.95 -1.19 5.94
N HIS A 93 -9.41 -2.21 5.29
CA HIS A 93 -10.15 -3.37 4.80
C HIS A 93 -10.84 -4.13 5.94
N ASP A 94 -10.09 -4.46 7.00
CA ASP A 94 -10.64 -5.16 8.16
C ASP A 94 -11.72 -4.33 8.87
N THR A 95 -11.53 -3.00 8.96
CA THR A 95 -12.53 -2.08 9.53
C THR A 95 -13.81 -2.08 8.70
N ALA A 96 -13.71 -1.98 7.37
CA ALA A 96 -14.88 -1.97 6.49
C ALA A 96 -15.63 -3.31 6.50
N ALA A 97 -14.90 -4.42 6.60
CA ALA A 97 -15.48 -5.76 6.64
C ALA A 97 -15.92 -6.22 8.05
N GLY A 98 -15.60 -5.47 9.10
CA GLY A 98 -15.84 -5.88 10.49
C GLY A 98 -15.05 -7.13 10.92
N ARG A 99 -13.86 -7.34 10.36
CA ARG A 99 -12.98 -8.49 10.59
C ARG A 99 -11.63 -8.07 11.20
N GLN A 100 -10.76 -9.03 11.51
CA GLN A 100 -9.40 -8.77 12.03
C GLN A 100 -8.39 -9.78 11.47
N ASP A 101 -8.43 -10.02 10.16
CA ASP A 101 -7.63 -11.07 9.51
C ASP A 101 -6.31 -10.50 8.96
N THR A 102 -6.36 -9.31 8.35
CA THR A 102 -5.24 -8.74 7.60
C THR A 102 -4.41 -7.78 8.44
N ALA A 103 -5.08 -6.93 9.23
CA ALA A 103 -4.47 -5.88 10.02
C ALA A 103 -3.45 -6.38 11.04
N PRO A 104 -3.65 -7.51 11.75
CA PRO A 104 -2.65 -8.02 12.69
C PRO A 104 -1.33 -8.36 12.00
N ILE A 105 -1.40 -8.95 10.81
CA ILE A 105 -0.22 -9.40 10.05
C ILE A 105 0.53 -8.19 9.49
N THR A 106 -0.16 -7.28 8.80
CA THR A 106 0.48 -6.10 8.19
C THR A 106 1.03 -5.13 9.26
N THR A 107 0.35 -5.01 10.40
CA THR A 107 0.84 -4.22 11.55
C THR A 107 2.07 -4.85 12.20
N ASN A 108 2.11 -6.18 12.33
CA ASN A 108 3.30 -6.89 12.83
C ASN A 108 4.51 -6.67 11.92
N ILE A 109 4.31 -6.74 10.59
CA ILE A 109 5.36 -6.49 9.60
C ILE A 109 5.86 -5.04 9.71
N LEU A 110 4.95 -4.06 9.84
CA LEU A 110 5.34 -2.67 10.07
C LEU A 110 6.14 -2.49 11.37
N ALA A 111 5.81 -3.21 12.44
CA ALA A 111 6.61 -3.19 13.67
C ALA A 111 8.04 -3.71 13.41
N GLY A 112 8.19 -4.79 12.64
CA GLY A 112 9.48 -5.31 12.19
C GLY A 112 10.31 -4.28 11.39
N HIS A 113 9.66 -3.54 10.48
CA HIS A 113 10.30 -2.43 9.77
C HIS A 113 10.80 -1.35 10.73
N ARG A 114 9.97 -0.92 11.68
CA ARG A 114 10.34 0.11 12.67
C ARG A 114 11.55 -0.31 13.51
N ASP A 115 11.65 -1.60 13.87
CA ASP A 115 12.80 -2.14 14.58
C ASP A 115 14.08 -2.11 13.74
N ILE A 116 14.00 -2.49 12.46
CA ILE A 116 15.13 -2.42 11.54
C ILE A 116 15.56 -0.96 11.30
N THR A 117 14.62 -0.04 11.08
CA THR A 117 14.89 1.39 10.93
C THR A 117 15.54 1.97 12.18
N LYS A 118 15.13 1.55 13.39
CA LYS A 118 15.77 1.95 14.65
C LYS A 118 17.24 1.52 14.70
N ARG A 119 17.55 0.27 14.31
CA ARG A 119 18.93 -0.25 14.25
C ARG A 119 19.76 0.51 13.22
N LEU A 120 19.20 0.77 12.04
CA LEU A 120 19.83 1.56 10.99
C LEU A 120 20.16 2.99 11.49
N ASN A 121 19.23 3.63 12.21
CA ASN A 121 19.46 4.96 12.77
C ASN A 121 20.62 4.97 13.78
N GLY A 122 20.74 3.95 14.62
CA GLY A 122 21.90 3.81 15.50
C GLY A 122 23.23 3.73 14.73
N LEU A 123 23.26 3.03 13.60
CA LEU A 123 24.44 2.92 12.74
C LEU A 123 24.80 4.21 11.99
N ILE A 124 23.81 5.05 11.69
CA ILE A 124 24.00 6.31 10.98
C ILE A 124 24.33 7.45 11.95
N ALA A 125 23.74 7.47 13.14
CA ALA A 125 23.96 8.51 14.16
C ALA A 125 25.41 8.52 14.69
N ASN A 126 26.07 7.36 14.75
CA ASN A 126 27.43 7.22 15.27
C ASN A 126 28.52 7.52 14.22
N ARG A 127 28.25 8.32 13.19
CA ARG A 127 29.20 8.60 12.09
C ARG A 127 29.55 10.08 12.03
N ASP A 128 30.84 10.35 11.88
CA ASP A 128 31.37 11.70 11.67
C ASP A 128 30.80 12.37 10.41
N ASP A 129 30.57 13.68 10.52
CA ASP A 129 30.03 14.57 9.48
C ASP A 129 30.91 14.72 8.22
N THR A 130 32.07 14.06 8.17
CA THR A 130 33.03 14.16 7.06
C THR A 130 32.53 13.53 5.74
N ALA A 131 31.46 12.72 5.78
CA ALA A 131 30.70 12.25 4.61
C ALA A 131 29.46 13.10 4.31
N PHE A 132 29.64 14.43 4.28
CA PHE A 132 28.55 15.39 4.12
C PHE A 132 27.62 15.08 2.94
N ARG A 133 28.13 14.62 1.79
CA ARG A 133 27.32 14.42 0.58
C ARG A 133 26.32 13.25 0.69
N ASP A 134 26.77 12.06 1.08
CA ASP A 134 25.91 10.87 1.10
C ASP A 134 24.92 10.90 2.28
N VAL A 135 25.33 11.48 3.41
CA VAL A 135 24.43 11.70 4.55
C VAL A 135 23.35 12.73 4.21
N VAL A 136 23.71 13.84 3.55
CA VAL A 136 22.71 14.83 3.08
C VAL A 136 21.78 14.21 2.04
N ARG A 137 22.32 13.48 1.05
CA ARG A 137 21.51 12.78 0.04
C ARG A 137 20.53 11.79 0.67
N PHE A 138 20.98 11.03 1.69
CA PHE A 138 20.12 10.10 2.40
C PHE A 138 19.05 10.81 3.24
N ARG A 139 19.39 11.92 3.93
CA ARG A 139 18.42 12.73 4.67
C ARG A 139 17.36 13.34 3.74
N ASP A 140 17.75 13.82 2.57
CA ASP A 140 16.82 14.33 1.54
C ASP A 140 15.88 13.22 1.05
N LEU A 141 16.42 12.05 0.68
CA LEU A 141 15.62 10.89 0.31
C LEU A 141 14.62 10.52 1.41
N ARG A 142 15.09 10.35 2.64
CA ARG A 142 14.24 10.01 3.80
C ARG A 142 13.13 11.04 4.02
N SER A 143 13.45 12.33 3.94
CA SER A 143 12.45 13.41 4.10
C SER A 143 11.35 13.29 3.04
N LYS A 144 11.74 13.12 1.77
CA LYS A 144 10.80 12.95 0.66
C LYS A 144 9.96 11.68 0.79
N LEU A 145 10.57 10.56 1.18
CA LEU A 145 9.86 9.30 1.39
C LEU A 145 8.82 9.43 2.50
N ARG A 146 9.14 10.10 3.62
CA ARG A 146 8.17 10.34 4.71
C ARG A 146 6.96 11.13 4.23
N SER A 147 7.20 12.21 3.48
CA SER A 147 6.12 13.01 2.90
C SER A 147 5.26 12.19 1.94
N LEU A 148 5.87 11.36 1.08
CA LEU A 148 5.16 10.46 0.18
C LEU A 148 4.33 9.45 0.99
N THR A 149 4.91 8.82 2.00
CA THR A 149 4.21 7.85 2.86
C THR A 149 2.97 8.46 3.51
N ASP A 150 3.06 9.67 4.05
CA ASP A 150 1.92 10.32 4.68
C ASP A 150 0.80 10.63 3.65
N GLU A 151 1.16 10.96 2.41
CA GLU A 151 0.20 11.11 1.31
C GLU A 151 -0.44 9.76 0.90
N LEU A 152 0.34 8.69 0.80
CA LEU A 152 -0.17 7.35 0.46
C LEU A 152 -1.07 6.78 1.56
N VAL A 153 -0.69 6.91 2.83
CA VAL A 153 -1.50 6.47 3.98
C VAL A 153 -2.81 7.26 4.04
N ALA A 154 -2.78 8.56 3.74
CA ALA A 154 -3.98 9.40 3.73
C ALA A 154 -5.06 8.97 2.72
N CYS A 155 -4.70 8.19 1.70
CA CYS A 155 -5.66 7.63 0.75
C CYS A 155 -6.68 6.70 1.43
N TYR A 156 -6.34 6.14 2.60
CA TYR A 156 -7.21 5.23 3.34
C TYR A 156 -8.03 5.91 4.45
N LEU A 157 -7.79 7.20 4.72
CA LEU A 157 -8.53 7.96 5.74
C LEU A 157 -10.06 7.95 5.57
N PRO A 158 -10.61 7.95 4.33
CA PRO A 158 -12.07 7.87 4.15
C PRO A 158 -12.70 6.56 4.65
N PHE A 159 -11.91 5.51 4.86
CA PHE A 159 -12.38 4.18 5.20
C PHE A 159 -12.05 3.77 6.64
N ALA A 160 -10.96 4.30 7.21
CA ALA A 160 -10.59 4.03 8.61
C ALA A 160 -9.65 5.09 9.22
N GLN A 161 -9.51 5.06 10.55
CA GLN A 161 -8.56 5.91 11.29
C GLN A 161 -7.11 5.43 11.12
N VAL A 162 -6.51 5.71 9.97
CA VAL A 162 -5.17 5.23 9.57
C VAL A 162 -4.00 6.12 10.00
N ALA A 163 -4.28 7.21 10.72
CA ALA A 163 -3.27 8.15 11.23
C ALA A 163 -2.10 7.47 12.01
N PRO A 164 -2.29 6.39 12.80
CA PRO A 164 -1.19 5.71 13.49
C PRO A 164 -0.13 5.06 12.58
N PHE A 165 -0.43 4.87 11.29
CA PHE A 165 0.49 4.24 10.32
C PHE A 165 1.40 5.27 9.63
N ALA A 166 1.15 6.56 9.78
CA ALA A 166 1.93 7.63 9.18
C ALA A 166 3.16 8.05 10.01
N HIS A 167 4.06 8.82 9.38
CA HIS A 167 5.17 9.47 10.07
C HIS A 167 4.68 10.72 10.80
N ASP A 168 3.88 11.56 10.13
CA ASP A 168 3.17 12.69 10.76
C ASP A 168 1.64 12.53 10.61
N PRO A 169 0.94 12.14 11.69
CA PRO A 169 -0.52 12.05 11.72
C PRO A 169 -1.24 13.31 11.25
N ARG A 170 -0.64 14.50 11.41
CA ARG A 170 -1.24 15.77 10.99
C ARG A 170 -1.26 15.91 9.47
N GLN A 171 -0.22 15.42 8.78
CA GLN A 171 -0.21 15.40 7.32
C GLN A 171 -1.28 14.48 6.77
N VAL A 172 -1.51 13.32 7.41
CA VAL A 172 -2.57 12.38 7.00
C VAL A 172 -3.92 13.05 6.98
N VAL A 173 -4.27 13.81 8.02
CA VAL A 173 -5.56 14.52 8.07
C VAL A 173 -5.68 15.54 6.92
N LYS A 174 -4.61 16.31 6.67
CA LYS A 174 -4.57 17.32 5.60
C LYS A 174 -4.72 16.68 4.21
N HIS A 175 -3.97 15.63 3.91
CA HIS A 175 -4.05 14.92 2.64
C HIS A 175 -5.37 14.14 2.51
N GLY A 176 -5.85 13.57 3.61
CA GLY A 176 -7.03 12.72 3.65
C GLY A 176 -8.33 13.48 3.42
N GLN A 177 -8.40 14.77 3.74
CA GLN A 177 -9.52 15.64 3.33
C GLN A 177 -9.71 15.67 1.81
N ARG A 178 -8.60 15.68 1.04
CA ARG A 178 -8.65 15.63 -0.42
C ARG A 178 -9.11 14.26 -0.92
N ALA A 179 -8.61 13.19 -0.30
CA ALA A 179 -9.04 11.83 -0.59
C ALA A 179 -10.54 11.63 -0.33
N ALA A 180 -11.02 12.05 0.85
CA ALA A 180 -12.44 11.98 1.23
C ALA A 180 -13.33 12.75 0.26
N SER A 181 -12.92 13.96 -0.13
CA SER A 181 -13.64 14.76 -1.12
C SER A 181 -13.75 14.07 -2.49
N ARG A 182 -12.74 13.30 -2.90
CA ARG A 182 -12.76 12.55 -4.15
C ARG A 182 -13.67 11.32 -4.05
N VAL A 183 -13.55 10.55 -2.98
CA VAL A 183 -14.39 9.38 -2.71
C VAL A 183 -15.87 9.77 -2.63
N ALA A 184 -16.19 10.88 -1.97
CA ALA A 184 -17.56 11.40 -1.88
C ALA A 184 -18.18 11.75 -3.25
N ARG A 185 -17.36 12.07 -4.26
CA ARG A 185 -17.80 12.30 -5.64
C ARG A 185 -17.83 11.01 -6.49
N GLY A 186 -17.75 9.84 -5.85
CA GLY A 186 -17.66 8.56 -6.54
C GLY A 186 -16.28 8.27 -7.14
N GLY A 187 -15.25 9.05 -6.78
CA GLY A 187 -13.87 8.89 -7.23
C GLY A 187 -13.09 7.81 -6.47
N GLU A 188 -11.85 7.59 -6.91
CA GLU A 188 -10.80 6.95 -6.09
C GLU A 188 -10.17 7.99 -5.14
N SER A 189 -9.56 7.52 -4.05
CA SER A 189 -8.91 8.38 -3.05
C SER A 189 -7.75 9.19 -3.63
N ALA A 190 -7.01 8.63 -4.59
CA ALA A 190 -5.91 9.29 -5.27
C ALA A 190 -5.97 9.07 -6.78
N ASP A 191 -5.22 9.90 -7.50
CA ASP A 191 -5.09 9.82 -8.95
C ASP A 191 -3.71 9.26 -9.24
N TRP A 192 -3.69 8.09 -9.88
CA TRP A 192 -2.44 7.40 -10.23
C TRP A 192 -1.51 8.26 -11.09
N SER A 193 -2.04 9.09 -12.00
CA SER A 193 -1.20 9.93 -12.84
C SER A 193 -0.43 10.98 -12.03
N THR A 194 -1.09 11.56 -11.03
CA THR A 194 -0.49 12.49 -10.07
C THR A 194 0.54 11.78 -9.19
N LEU A 195 0.18 10.64 -8.59
CA LEU A 195 1.10 9.87 -7.72
C LEU A 195 2.32 9.37 -8.48
N ARG A 196 2.14 8.88 -9.72
CA ARG A 196 3.23 8.45 -10.59
C ARG A 196 4.18 9.59 -10.91
N GLY A 197 3.66 10.80 -11.12
CA GLY A 197 4.47 12.02 -11.26
C GLY A 197 5.34 12.27 -10.03
N THR A 198 4.77 12.18 -8.83
CA THR A 198 5.51 12.30 -7.57
C THR A 198 6.56 11.19 -7.42
N ILE A 199 6.20 9.93 -7.67
CA ILE A 199 7.11 8.77 -7.59
C ILE A 199 8.28 8.91 -8.59
N ALA A 200 8.03 9.44 -9.79
CA ALA A 200 9.07 9.66 -10.78
C ALA A 200 10.17 10.63 -10.31
N THR A 201 9.87 11.53 -9.36
CA THR A 201 10.89 12.42 -8.77
C THR A 201 11.94 11.67 -7.95
N PHE A 202 11.63 10.45 -7.49
CA PHE A 202 12.55 9.59 -6.76
C PHE A 202 13.51 8.82 -7.66
N ARG A 203 13.31 8.85 -9.00
CA ARG A 203 14.16 8.09 -9.93
C ARG A 203 15.64 8.33 -9.69
N ASN A 204 16.07 9.59 -9.55
CA ASN A 204 17.48 9.93 -9.32
C ASN A 204 18.01 9.56 -7.91
N LEU A 205 17.10 9.38 -6.95
CA LEU A 205 17.45 9.00 -5.57
C LEU A 205 17.41 7.47 -5.36
N CYS A 206 16.65 6.76 -6.19
CA CYS A 206 16.36 5.33 -6.08
C CYS A 206 16.72 4.52 -7.35
N ASN A 207 17.52 5.08 -8.29
CA ASN A 207 17.89 4.41 -9.56
C ASN A 207 18.79 3.17 -9.39
N GLU A 208 19.14 2.83 -8.16
CA GLU A 208 20.04 1.74 -7.86
C GLU A 208 19.26 0.50 -7.44
N TYR A 209 19.74 -0.67 -7.85
CA TYR A 209 19.26 -1.94 -7.32
C TYR A 209 19.58 -2.03 -5.84
N GLY A 210 18.57 -2.37 -5.04
CA GLY A 210 18.77 -2.70 -3.64
C GLY A 210 19.63 -3.96 -3.49
N PRO A 211 20.40 -4.10 -2.39
CA PRO A 211 21.24 -5.28 -2.17
C PRO A 211 20.48 -6.62 -2.12
N ASN A 212 19.17 -6.61 -1.84
CA ASN A 212 18.36 -7.83 -1.66
C ASN A 212 17.23 -7.90 -2.69
N ASN A 213 17.62 -7.99 -3.96
CA ASN A 213 16.72 -7.90 -5.11
C ASN A 213 15.64 -9.00 -5.14
N GLU A 214 16.02 -10.24 -4.83
CA GLU A 214 15.08 -11.37 -4.80
C GLU A 214 13.99 -11.15 -3.75
N GLU A 215 14.37 -10.73 -2.55
CA GLU A 215 13.44 -10.40 -1.48
C GLU A 215 12.57 -9.19 -1.84
N ASN A 216 13.13 -8.19 -2.53
CA ASN A 216 12.40 -7.06 -3.12
C ASN A 216 11.27 -7.54 -4.05
N HIS A 217 11.58 -8.44 -4.98
CA HIS A 217 10.61 -9.04 -5.88
C HIS A 217 9.52 -9.82 -5.14
N ARG A 218 9.87 -10.68 -4.18
CA ARG A 218 8.88 -11.51 -3.48
C ARG A 218 7.85 -10.70 -2.72
N VAL A 219 8.27 -9.67 -2.00
CA VAL A 219 7.34 -8.80 -1.26
C VAL A 219 6.50 -7.97 -2.22
N ALA A 220 7.07 -7.47 -3.32
CA ALA A 220 6.29 -6.74 -4.32
C ALA A 220 5.23 -7.64 -4.96
N ALA A 221 5.60 -8.87 -5.33
CA ALA A 221 4.68 -9.86 -5.88
C ALA A 221 3.56 -10.20 -4.87
N ALA A 222 3.91 -10.48 -3.62
CA ALA A 222 2.92 -10.76 -2.58
C ALA A 222 2.01 -9.56 -2.30
N ALA A 223 2.55 -8.34 -2.30
CA ALA A 223 1.75 -7.11 -2.17
C ALA A 223 0.80 -6.90 -3.37
N MET A 224 1.22 -7.27 -4.58
CA MET A 224 0.34 -7.25 -5.76
C MET A 224 -0.77 -8.30 -5.68
N GLY A 225 -0.56 -9.40 -4.95
CA GLY A 225 -1.59 -10.40 -4.69
C GLY A 225 -2.77 -9.91 -3.82
N PHE A 226 -2.65 -8.72 -3.21
CA PHE A 226 -3.78 -8.09 -2.51
C PHE A 226 -4.88 -7.63 -3.50
N PHE A 227 -4.52 -7.38 -4.76
CA PHE A 227 -5.49 -7.14 -5.81
C PHE A 227 -6.13 -8.46 -6.22
N ALA A 228 -7.46 -8.51 -6.24
CA ALA A 228 -8.15 -9.68 -6.78
C ALA A 228 -7.82 -9.87 -8.28
N PRO A 229 -7.67 -11.11 -8.77
CA PRO A 229 -7.25 -11.40 -10.14
C PRO A 229 -8.10 -10.71 -11.22
N GLU A 230 -9.38 -10.45 -10.93
CA GLU A 230 -10.36 -9.82 -11.81
C GLU A 230 -10.02 -8.36 -12.14
N LEU A 231 -9.12 -7.75 -11.36
CA LEU A 231 -8.59 -6.42 -11.67
C LEU A 231 -7.52 -6.42 -12.74
N PHE A 232 -7.01 -7.59 -13.13
CA PHE A 232 -6.05 -7.69 -14.20
C PHE A 232 -6.76 -8.15 -15.47
N ASP A 233 -6.36 -7.59 -16.61
CA ASP A 233 -6.77 -8.12 -17.91
C ASP A 233 -6.01 -9.43 -18.22
N SER A 234 -6.33 -10.04 -19.37
CA SER A 234 -5.67 -11.27 -19.84
C SER A 234 -4.17 -11.13 -20.07
N TYR A 235 -3.62 -9.91 -20.08
CA TYR A 235 -2.20 -9.61 -20.19
C TYR A 235 -1.54 -9.30 -18.84
N GLY A 236 -2.29 -9.38 -17.74
CA GLY A 236 -1.79 -9.07 -16.40
C GLY A 236 -1.70 -7.57 -16.11
N LEU A 237 -2.35 -6.72 -16.92
CA LEU A 237 -2.38 -5.27 -16.69
C LEU A 237 -3.61 -4.88 -15.89
N LEU A 238 -3.45 -3.92 -14.97
CA LEU A 238 -4.56 -3.42 -14.18
C LEU A 238 -5.63 -2.79 -15.09
N ARG A 239 -6.86 -3.29 -15.01
CA ARG A 239 -8.02 -2.80 -15.77
C ARG A 239 -8.31 -1.34 -15.40
N SER A 240 -8.75 -0.56 -16.38
CA SER A 240 -9.03 0.86 -16.16
C SER A 240 -10.16 1.04 -15.15
N THR A 241 -10.02 2.05 -14.28
CA THR A 241 -11.05 2.41 -13.30
C THR A 241 -12.37 2.82 -13.95
N TRP A 242 -12.33 3.31 -15.20
CA TRP A 242 -13.54 3.61 -15.98
C TRP A 242 -14.26 2.35 -16.46
N LEU A 243 -13.54 1.36 -17.02
CA LEU A 243 -14.14 0.09 -17.42
C LEU A 243 -14.79 -0.62 -16.24
N ARG A 244 -14.11 -0.62 -15.08
CA ARG A 244 -14.64 -1.18 -13.83
C ARG A 244 -15.92 -0.49 -13.36
N ARG A 245 -16.05 0.83 -13.58
CA ARG A 245 -17.29 1.56 -13.26
C ARG A 245 -18.41 1.24 -14.22
N LEU A 246 -18.11 1.09 -15.52
CA LEU A 246 -19.12 0.72 -16.50
C LEU A 246 -19.71 -0.66 -16.23
N GLU A 247 -18.87 -1.65 -15.96
CA GLU A 247 -19.32 -3.01 -15.59
C GLU A 247 -20.20 -2.99 -14.35
N ARG A 248 -19.88 -2.11 -13.39
CA ARG A 248 -20.70 -1.92 -12.19
C ARG A 248 -22.01 -1.22 -12.47
N VAL A 249 -22.04 -0.19 -13.31
CA VAL A 249 -23.29 0.47 -13.73
C VAL A 249 -24.20 -0.53 -14.44
N GLU A 250 -23.64 -1.38 -15.30
CA GLU A 250 -24.38 -2.46 -15.96
C GLU A 250 -24.98 -3.43 -14.93
N GLY A 251 -24.17 -3.89 -13.96
CA GLY A 251 -24.63 -4.72 -12.85
C GLY A 251 -25.71 -4.07 -11.97
N GLU A 252 -25.54 -2.81 -11.58
CA GLU A 252 -26.52 -2.04 -10.81
C GLU A 252 -27.81 -1.81 -11.60
N THR A 253 -27.73 -1.55 -12.91
CA THR A 253 -28.92 -1.48 -13.78
C THR A 253 -29.61 -2.83 -13.93
N SER A 254 -28.87 -3.94 -13.99
CA SER A 254 -29.45 -5.28 -14.05
C SER A 254 -30.23 -5.60 -12.77
N VAL A 255 -29.66 -5.28 -11.61
CA VAL A 255 -30.33 -5.48 -10.31
C VAL A 255 -31.59 -4.62 -10.20
N LEU A 256 -31.52 -3.34 -10.60
CA LEU A 256 -32.70 -2.45 -10.60
C LEU A 256 -33.77 -2.90 -11.60
N LEU A 257 -33.39 -3.43 -12.76
CA LEU A 257 -34.32 -3.99 -13.74
C LEU A 257 -34.99 -5.26 -13.20
N ASP A 258 -34.23 -6.13 -12.54
CA ASP A 258 -34.77 -7.34 -11.92
C ASP A 258 -35.73 -7.01 -10.77
N GLU A 259 -35.41 -6.00 -9.96
CA GLU A 259 -36.30 -5.48 -8.90
C GLU A 259 -37.59 -4.87 -9.49
N TRP A 260 -37.49 -4.11 -10.58
CA TRP A 260 -38.64 -3.54 -11.28
C TRP A 260 -39.53 -4.62 -11.91
N MET A 261 -38.93 -5.60 -12.58
CA MET A 261 -39.63 -6.75 -13.16
C MET A 261 -40.33 -7.58 -12.07
N ALA A 262 -39.69 -7.78 -10.92
CA ALA A 262 -40.29 -8.49 -9.78
C ALA A 262 -41.49 -7.73 -9.17
N THR A 263 -41.45 -6.39 -9.16
CA THR A 263 -42.56 -5.56 -8.66
C THR A 263 -43.73 -5.48 -9.64
N GLU A 264 -43.49 -5.48 -10.97
CA GLU A 264 -44.58 -5.55 -11.96
C GLU A 264 -45.32 -6.90 -11.95
N VAL A 265 -44.61 -8.01 -11.76
CA VAL A 265 -45.22 -9.35 -11.65
C VAL A 265 -46.11 -9.47 -10.40
N SER A 266 -45.76 -8.79 -9.30
CA SER A 266 -46.57 -8.79 -8.08
C SER A 266 -47.77 -7.82 -8.11
N ALA A 267 -47.79 -6.86 -9.04
CA ALA A 267 -48.85 -5.86 -9.16
C ALA A 267 -50.02 -6.30 -10.06
N ASN A 268 -49.99 -7.52 -10.62
CA ASN A 268 -51.05 -8.06 -11.46
C ASN A 268 -51.92 -9.06 -10.68
N PRO A 269 -52.97 -8.62 -9.96
CA PRO A 269 -53.86 -9.53 -9.28
C PRO A 269 -54.61 -10.37 -10.30
N GLN A 270 -54.53 -11.70 -10.17
CA GLN A 270 -55.33 -12.61 -10.99
C GLN A 270 -56.82 -12.21 -10.93
N PRO A 271 -57.54 -12.21 -12.05
CA PRO A 271 -58.98 -11.98 -12.03
C PRO A 271 -59.63 -13.11 -11.23
N VAL A 272 -60.18 -12.77 -10.07
CA VAL A 272 -60.98 -13.67 -9.24
C VAL A 272 -62.21 -14.06 -10.07
N ASN A 273 -62.19 -15.27 -10.63
CA ASN A 273 -63.34 -15.89 -11.26
C ASN A 273 -64.46 -16.05 -10.22
N ARG A 274 -65.38 -15.08 -10.17
CA ARG A 274 -66.70 -15.27 -9.58
C ARG A 274 -67.55 -16.08 -10.57
N ILE A 275 -67.56 -17.40 -10.40
CA ILE A 275 -68.65 -18.22 -10.91
C ILE A 275 -69.71 -18.28 -9.81
N ALA A 276 -70.89 -17.77 -10.13
CA ALA A 276 -72.09 -17.85 -9.34
C ALA A 276 -72.62 -19.30 -9.37
N GLU A 277 -73.00 -19.83 -8.21
CA GLU A 277 -73.91 -20.96 -8.11
C GLU A 277 -75.13 -20.54 -7.28
N LEU A 278 -76.28 -20.86 -7.86
CA LEU A 278 -77.66 -20.69 -7.41
C LEU A 278 -78.04 -21.75 -6.37
#